data_AF-A0A453JW68-F1
#
_entry.id   AF-A0A453JW68-F1
#
_cell.length_a   1.000
_cell.length_b   1.000
_cell.length_c   1.000
_cell.angle_alpha   90.00
_cell.angle_beta   90.00
_cell.angle_gamma   90.00
#
_symmetry.space_group_name_H-M   'P 1'
#
loop_
_entity.id
_entity.type
_entity.pdbx_description
1 polymer ?
#
loop_
_entity_poly.entity_id
_entity_poly.type
_entity_poly.pdbx_seq_one_letter_code
_entity_poly.pdbx_strand_id
1 'polypeptide(L)'
;VASSSDLSYSIVGLPRRNSRSSSGARDERQVRRCNSAGSSERSSCRKATMPHPFNLRTERRGRVKEGNFVQMMREMLLEEERLRNPLAQALPWTTEEPENLAKPPTKEPTEPFDVVLHSAVRAVGRSKFDHQIAERNIFLERLELEKERQQKLDEEIEIKLLRKEQVPRAHPMPDFSKPFMPKRSVKPQTVPREPRFHTRPTRHSPKTRS
;
A
#
# COMPACT_ATOMS: atom_id res chain seq x y z
N VAL A 1 -49.18 5.81 19.18
CA VAL A 1 -48.78 4.79 18.18
C VAL A 1 -48.34 5.50 16.92
N ALA A 2 -47.16 5.12 16.40
CA ALA A 2 -46.40 5.75 15.29
C ALA A 2 -45.89 7.18 15.59
N SER A 3 -44.68 7.59 15.23
CA SER A 3 -43.86 7.19 14.08
C SER A 3 -42.37 7.24 14.41
N SER A 4 -41.65 6.18 14.01
CA SER A 4 -40.18 6.08 14.03
C SER A 4 -39.64 6.86 12.83
N SER A 5 -38.77 7.83 13.05
CA SER A 5 -37.95 8.43 12.00
C SER A 5 -36.51 7.95 12.17
N ASP A 6 -36.14 6.99 11.31
CA ASP A 6 -34.77 6.48 11.15
C ASP A 6 -33.83 7.58 10.69
N LEU A 7 -33.01 8.08 11.60
CA LEU A 7 -31.91 9.00 11.28
C LEU A 7 -30.65 8.19 10.95
N SER A 8 -30.61 7.64 9.73
CA SER A 8 -29.41 7.03 9.17
C SER A 8 -28.43 8.13 8.78
N TYR A 9 -27.35 8.30 9.55
CA TYR A 9 -26.25 9.17 9.17
C TYR A 9 -25.12 8.32 8.59
N SER A 10 -24.94 8.42 7.28
CA SER A 10 -23.91 7.73 6.50
C SER A 10 -22.53 8.24 6.89
N ILE A 11 -21.74 7.42 7.59
CA ILE A 11 -20.32 7.68 7.86
C ILE A 11 -19.53 7.35 6.59
N VAL A 12 -19.23 8.38 5.79
CA VAL A 12 -18.30 8.28 4.66
C VAL A 12 -16.94 8.85 5.06
N GLY A 13 -15.92 8.00 5.04
CA GLY A 13 -14.54 8.36 4.70
C GLY A 13 -13.66 8.95 5.79
N LEU A 14 -13.00 8.08 6.57
CA LEU A 14 -11.70 8.39 7.18
C LEU A 14 -10.65 7.39 6.66
N PRO A 15 -9.46 7.85 6.21
CA PRO A 15 -8.46 6.97 5.63
C PRO A 15 -7.75 6.14 6.70
N ARG A 16 -7.72 4.83 6.48
CA ARG A 16 -7.05 3.82 7.28
C ARG A 16 -5.53 3.97 7.12
N ARG A 17 -4.85 4.51 8.13
CA ARG A 17 -3.40 4.71 8.16
C ARG A 17 -2.70 3.35 8.37
N ASN A 18 -2.21 2.72 7.29
CA ASN A 18 -1.38 1.52 7.38
C ASN A 18 0.05 1.90 7.81
N SER A 19 0.47 1.47 8.99
CA SER A 19 1.87 1.43 9.42
C SER A 19 2.56 0.21 8.82
N ARG A 20 3.37 0.42 7.78
CA ARG A 20 4.34 -0.57 7.29
C ARG A 20 5.74 -0.17 7.75
N SER A 21 6.23 -0.84 8.78
CA SER A 21 7.65 -0.99 9.07
C SER A 21 8.32 -1.71 7.91
N SER A 22 9.36 -1.13 7.33
CA SER A 22 10.25 -1.82 6.39
C SER A 22 11.65 -1.88 6.99
N SER A 23 11.95 -3.00 7.63
CA SER A 23 13.31 -3.43 7.95
C SER A 23 13.96 -3.95 6.66
N GLY A 24 14.66 -3.06 5.96
CA GLY A 24 15.47 -3.42 4.79
C GLY A 24 16.77 -4.08 5.22
N ALA A 25 16.79 -5.41 5.28
CA ALA A 25 18.02 -6.19 5.40
C ALA A 25 17.87 -7.51 4.63
N ARG A 26 18.52 -7.60 3.46
CA ARG A 26 19.03 -8.79 2.76
C ARG A 26 19.26 -8.45 1.27
N ASP A 27 20.50 -8.53 0.80
CA ASP A 27 20.95 -9.56 -0.15
C ASP A 27 22.37 -9.23 -0.65
N GLU A 28 23.39 -9.58 0.15
CA GLU A 28 24.80 -9.57 -0.25
C GLU A 28 25.04 -10.72 -1.23
N ARG A 29 24.93 -10.41 -2.53
CA ARG A 29 25.12 -11.34 -3.63
C ARG A 29 26.61 -11.69 -3.82
N GLN A 30 27.04 -12.67 -3.04
CA GLN A 30 28.02 -13.71 -3.33
C GLN A 30 28.97 -13.45 -4.53
N VAL A 31 30.17 -12.96 -4.22
CA VAL A 31 31.32 -12.92 -5.11
C VAL A 31 31.72 -14.35 -5.48
N ARG A 32 31.58 -14.70 -6.77
CA ARG A 32 32.07 -15.96 -7.32
C ARG A 32 33.61 -15.99 -7.31
N ARG A 33 34.19 -16.72 -6.36
CA ARG A 33 35.59 -17.21 -6.45
C ARG A 33 35.58 -18.56 -7.14
N CYS A 34 36.14 -18.61 -8.35
CA CYS A 34 36.55 -19.83 -9.01
C CYS A 34 37.85 -20.36 -8.36
N ASN A 35 37.72 -21.27 -7.40
CA ASN A 35 38.84 -22.12 -7.00
C ASN A 35 38.70 -23.46 -7.73
N SER A 36 39.43 -23.61 -8.82
CA SER A 36 39.63 -24.87 -9.53
C SER A 36 41.00 -25.42 -9.18
N ALA A 37 41.07 -26.67 -8.72
CA ALA A 37 41.72 -27.75 -9.47
C ALA A 37 41.83 -29.02 -8.62
N GLY A 38 41.14 -30.08 -9.08
CA GLY A 38 41.72 -31.42 -9.04
C GLY A 38 42.82 -31.51 -10.10
N SER A 39 43.86 -32.27 -9.75
CA SER A 39 45.03 -32.71 -10.52
C SER A 39 44.92 -32.65 -12.05
N SER A 40 45.88 -31.98 -12.71
CA SER A 40 46.88 -32.63 -13.57
C SER A 40 47.74 -31.59 -14.28
N GLU A 41 49.05 -31.82 -14.24
CA GLU A 41 50.12 -30.97 -14.74
C GLU A 41 50.03 -30.73 -16.26
N ARG A 42 49.89 -29.46 -16.64
CA ARG A 42 50.46 -28.83 -17.85
C ARG A 42 50.17 -27.33 -17.77
N SER A 43 51.02 -26.63 -17.05
CA SER A 43 51.10 -25.17 -17.02
C SER A 43 51.50 -24.63 -18.40
N SER A 44 50.52 -24.45 -19.26
CA SER A 44 50.62 -23.56 -20.43
C SER A 44 49.34 -22.74 -20.50
N CYS A 45 49.13 -21.87 -19.50
CA CYS A 45 48.33 -20.68 -19.70
C CYS A 45 48.97 -19.92 -20.86
N ARG A 46 48.41 -20.08 -22.06
CA ARG A 46 48.83 -19.33 -23.24
C ARG A 46 48.61 -17.86 -22.89
N LYS A 47 49.70 -17.09 -22.78
CA LYS A 47 49.64 -15.65 -22.49
C LYS A 47 48.71 -15.02 -23.52
N ALA A 48 47.53 -14.58 -23.09
CA ALA A 48 46.65 -13.80 -23.94
C ALA A 48 47.44 -12.59 -24.43
N THR A 49 47.43 -12.35 -25.75
CA THR A 49 48.17 -11.24 -26.36
C THR A 49 47.72 -9.96 -25.67
N MET A 50 48.63 -9.32 -24.93
CA MET A 50 48.32 -8.04 -24.29
C MET A 50 47.99 -7.06 -25.42
N PRO A 51 46.77 -6.49 -25.47
CA PRO A 51 46.43 -5.57 -26.53
C PRO A 51 47.41 -4.40 -26.46
N HIS A 52 48.14 -4.20 -27.56
CA HIS A 52 49.06 -3.08 -27.65
C HIS A 52 48.21 -1.81 -27.81
N PRO A 53 48.42 -0.77 -26.98
CA PRO A 53 47.65 0.46 -27.11
C PRO A 53 47.84 0.99 -28.52
N PHE A 54 46.73 1.19 -29.23
CA PHE A 54 46.75 1.78 -30.55
C PHE A 54 46.37 3.25 -30.42
N ASN A 55 47.10 4.11 -31.12
CA ASN A 55 46.79 5.54 -31.14
C ASN A 55 45.48 5.72 -31.90
N LEU A 56 44.40 6.03 -31.17
CA LEU A 56 43.10 6.29 -31.77
C LEU A 56 43.24 7.56 -32.62
N ARG A 57 42.83 7.53 -33.89
CA ARG A 57 43.04 8.67 -34.81
C ARG A 57 42.48 10.01 -34.29
N THR A 58 41.47 9.96 -33.42
CA THR A 58 40.85 11.13 -32.80
C THR A 58 41.45 11.51 -31.45
N GLU A 59 42.43 10.77 -30.95
CA GLU A 59 43.06 10.98 -29.63
C GLU A 59 43.67 12.37 -29.52
N ARG A 60 44.28 12.88 -30.59
CA ARG A 60 44.82 14.25 -30.64
C ARG A 60 43.72 15.31 -30.40
N ARG A 61 42.50 15.09 -30.94
CA ARG A 61 41.33 15.95 -30.69
C ARG A 61 40.81 15.79 -29.26
N GLY A 62 40.84 14.57 -28.72
CA GLY A 62 40.51 14.28 -27.32
C GLY A 62 41.40 15.05 -26.35
N ARG A 63 42.73 14.98 -26.55
CA ARG A 63 43.73 15.67 -25.73
C ARG A 63 43.57 17.19 -25.74
N VAL A 64 43.25 17.79 -26.90
CA VAL A 64 42.99 19.24 -26.99
C VAL A 64 41.73 19.62 -26.22
N LYS A 65 40.65 18.84 -26.32
CA LYS A 65 39.41 19.11 -25.58
C LYS A 65 39.58 18.92 -24.07
N GLU A 66 40.34 17.91 -23.66
CA GLU A 66 40.67 17.66 -22.26
C GLU A 66 41.51 18.82 -21.69
N GLY A 67 42.52 19.28 -22.42
CA GLY A 67 43.31 20.44 -22.04
C GLY A 67 42.46 21.70 -21.88
N ASN A 68 41.61 22.00 -22.87
CA ASN A 68 40.71 23.16 -22.81
C ASN A 68 39.72 23.06 -21.64
N PHE A 69 39.18 21.87 -21.37
CA PHE A 69 38.26 21.65 -20.26
C PHE A 69 38.94 21.83 -18.90
N VAL A 70 40.14 21.27 -18.74
CA VAL A 70 40.93 21.41 -17.51
C VAL A 70 41.32 22.88 -17.30
N GLN A 71 41.69 23.59 -18.37
CA GLN A 71 42.01 25.01 -18.30
C GLN A 71 40.78 25.83 -17.88
N MET A 72 39.63 25.60 -18.51
CA MET A 72 38.37 26.28 -18.16
C MET A 72 37.97 26.03 -16.70
N MET A 73 38.12 24.79 -16.21
CA MET A 73 37.84 24.46 -14.80
C MET A 73 38.80 25.19 -13.84
N ARG A 74 40.08 25.34 -14.20
CA ARG A 74 41.04 26.11 -13.40
C ARG A 74 40.70 27.60 -13.37
N GLU A 75 40.34 28.17 -14.51
CA GLU A 75 39.93 29.57 -14.62
C GLU A 75 38.67 29.84 -13.78
N MET A 76 37.65 28.97 -13.90
CA MET A 76 36.43 29.05 -13.09
C MET A 76 36.72 29.03 -11.58
N LEU A 77 37.56 28.10 -11.11
CA LEU A 77 37.91 28.01 -9.69
C LEU A 77 38.67 29.25 -9.19
N LEU A 78 39.53 29.83 -10.03
CA LEU A 78 40.28 31.04 -9.70
C LEU A 78 39.36 32.27 -9.63
N GLU A 79 38.38 32.38 -10.53
CA GLU A 79 37.35 33.43 -10.48
C GLU A 79 36.48 33.30 -9.22
N GLU A 80 36.06 32.08 -8.88
CA GLU A 80 35.29 31.81 -7.66
C GLU A 80 36.11 32.17 -6.39
N GLU A 81 37.40 31.81 -6.34
CA GLU A 81 38.28 32.19 -5.24
C GLU A 81 38.43 33.71 -5.11
N ARG A 82 38.55 34.43 -6.23
CA ARG A 82 38.61 35.91 -6.23
C ARG A 82 37.33 36.56 -5.73
N LEU A 83 36.17 35.98 -6.06
CA LEU A 83 34.86 36.53 -5.69
C LEU A 83 34.37 36.06 -4.32
N ARG A 84 35.03 35.06 -3.71
CA ARG A 84 34.67 34.48 -2.41
C ARG A 84 34.61 35.52 -1.29
N ASN A 85 35.49 36.51 -1.34
CA ASN A 85 35.51 37.64 -0.41
C ASN A 85 35.20 38.92 -1.19
N PRO A 86 33.95 39.42 -1.19
CA PRO A 86 33.67 40.70 -1.82
C PRO A 86 34.47 41.79 -1.10
N LEU A 87 35.51 42.30 -1.77
CA LEU A 87 36.24 43.47 -1.31
C LEU A 87 35.30 44.66 -1.40
N ALA A 88 34.84 45.16 -0.26
CA ALA A 88 34.04 46.37 -0.21
C ALA A 88 34.83 47.53 -0.83
N GLN A 89 34.16 48.37 -1.62
CA GLN A 89 34.74 49.66 -2.00
C GLN A 89 34.97 50.46 -0.72
N ALA A 90 36.22 50.74 -0.39
CA ALA A 90 36.54 51.60 0.73
C ALA A 90 35.89 52.97 0.47
N LEU A 91 35.21 53.51 1.46
CA LEU A 91 34.78 54.90 1.38
C LEU A 91 36.02 55.77 1.11
N PRO A 92 35.92 56.80 0.25
CA PRO A 92 37.01 57.76 0.10
C PRO A 92 37.38 58.27 1.49
N TRP A 93 38.66 58.51 1.75
CA TRP A 93 39.09 59.14 3.00
C TRP A 93 38.46 60.53 3.09
N THR A 94 37.30 60.62 3.76
CA THR A 94 36.61 61.86 4.04
C THR A 94 37.30 62.49 5.25
N THR A 95 38.07 63.55 5.00
CA THR A 95 38.62 64.42 6.05
C THR A 95 37.59 65.39 6.61
N GLU A 96 36.38 65.44 6.05
CA GLU A 96 35.29 66.27 6.55
C GLU A 96 34.67 65.64 7.80
N GLU A 97 34.64 66.41 8.88
CA GLU A 97 34.10 66.00 10.17
C GLU A 97 32.58 65.78 10.03
N PRO A 98 32.03 64.60 10.37
CA PRO A 98 30.61 64.35 10.23
C PRO A 98 29.84 65.24 11.22
N GLU A 99 28.86 65.98 10.70
CA GLU A 99 27.96 66.78 11.52
C GLU A 99 27.12 65.84 12.41
N ASN A 100 27.46 65.78 13.69
CA ASN A 100 26.76 64.94 14.68
C ASN A 100 25.42 65.58 15.06
N LEU A 101 24.38 65.32 14.28
CA LEU A 101 23.02 65.72 14.64
C LEU A 101 22.60 65.07 15.96
N ALA A 102 21.96 65.86 16.83
CA ALA A 102 21.48 65.37 18.12
C ALA A 102 20.51 64.20 17.95
N LYS A 103 20.69 63.14 18.76
CA LYS A 103 19.81 61.97 18.72
C LYS A 103 18.37 62.40 19.02
N PRO A 104 17.37 61.87 18.29
CA PRO A 104 15.98 62.15 18.60
C PRO A 104 15.65 61.68 20.03
N PRO A 105 14.72 62.34 20.73
CA PRO A 105 14.33 61.96 22.07
C PRO A 105 13.78 60.52 22.09
N THR A 106 14.17 59.77 23.12
CA THR A 106 13.74 58.39 23.33
C THR A 106 12.23 58.33 23.50
N LYS A 107 11.56 57.36 22.86
CA LYS A 107 10.12 57.14 23.03
C LYS A 107 9.84 56.67 24.46
N GLU A 108 8.71 57.10 25.02
CA GLU A 108 8.22 56.62 26.31
C GLU A 108 8.03 55.10 26.30
N PRO A 109 8.32 54.40 27.42
CA PRO A 109 8.09 52.97 27.53
C PRO A 109 6.61 52.64 27.32
N THR A 110 6.34 51.66 26.46
CA THR A 110 4.97 51.21 26.19
C THR A 110 4.52 50.23 27.26
N GLU A 111 3.39 50.50 27.92
CA GLU A 111 2.72 49.58 28.83
C GLU A 111 2.26 48.32 28.07
N PRO A 112 2.60 47.10 28.53
CA PRO A 112 2.13 45.88 27.90
C PRO A 112 0.61 45.75 28.08
N PHE A 113 -0.11 45.51 26.98
CA PHE A 113 -1.55 45.26 27.01
C PHE A 113 -1.85 43.78 26.85
N ASP A 114 -2.90 43.31 27.52
CA ASP A 114 -3.34 41.93 27.43
C ASP A 114 -3.95 41.66 26.05
N VAL A 115 -3.23 40.91 25.24
CA VAL A 115 -3.71 40.45 23.92
C VAL A 115 -4.57 39.20 24.08
N VAL A 116 -5.79 39.24 23.54
CA VAL A 116 -6.61 38.04 23.41
C VAL A 116 -6.05 37.17 22.29
N LEU A 117 -5.48 36.02 22.67
CA LEU A 117 -5.04 35.02 21.69
C LEU A 117 -6.24 34.23 21.16
N HIS A 118 -6.63 34.47 19.91
CA HIS A 118 -7.71 33.71 19.26
C HIS A 118 -7.41 32.20 19.15
N SER A 119 -6.14 31.80 19.22
CA SER A 119 -5.75 30.39 19.34
C SER A 119 -6.28 29.76 20.63
N ALA A 120 -6.23 30.47 21.76
CA ALA A 120 -6.75 30.00 23.03
C ALA A 120 -8.28 29.83 22.97
N VAL A 121 -8.99 30.81 22.38
CA VAL A 121 -10.44 30.73 22.16
C VAL A 121 -10.81 29.51 21.30
N ARG A 122 -10.06 29.27 20.21
CA ARG A 122 -10.25 28.09 19.34
C ARG A 122 -9.97 26.79 20.09
N ALA A 123 -8.92 26.74 20.92
CA ALA A 123 -8.55 25.55 21.69
C ALA A 123 -9.67 25.13 22.64
N VAL A 124 -10.28 26.08 23.35
CA VAL A 124 -11.43 25.81 24.23
C VAL A 124 -12.62 25.26 23.43
N GLY A 125 -12.94 25.86 22.29
CA GLY A 125 -14.00 25.35 21.41
C GLY A 125 -13.73 23.93 20.90
N ARG A 126 -12.48 23.64 20.51
CA ARG A 126 -12.08 22.31 20.04
C ARG A 126 -12.15 21.27 21.15
N SER A 127 -11.69 21.60 22.36
CA SER A 127 -11.76 20.71 23.52
C SER A 127 -13.20 20.31 23.86
N LYS A 128 -14.16 21.23 23.77
CA LYS A 128 -15.58 20.93 24.00
C LYS A 128 -16.14 19.98 22.93
N PHE A 129 -15.78 20.21 21.67
CA PHE A 129 -16.21 19.36 20.57
C PHE A 129 -15.62 17.95 20.69
N ASP A 130 -14.31 17.83 20.90
CA ASP A 130 -13.63 16.55 21.02
C ASP A 130 -14.19 15.73 22.19
N HIS A 131 -14.54 16.39 23.31
CA HIS A 131 -15.22 15.76 24.44
C HIS A 131 -16.59 15.18 24.06
N GLN A 132 -17.46 15.95 23.39
CA GLN A 132 -18.77 15.47 22.94
C GLN A 132 -18.66 14.27 21.97
N ILE A 133 -17.67 14.30 21.07
CA ILE A 133 -17.40 13.18 20.15
C ILE A 133 -16.97 11.94 20.94
N ALA A 134 -16.07 12.09 21.92
CA ALA A 134 -15.63 10.98 22.75
C ALA A 134 -16.80 10.35 23.54
N GLU A 135 -17.66 11.17 24.16
CA GLU A 135 -18.84 10.68 24.89
C GLU A 135 -19.81 9.92 23.97
N ARG A 136 -20.11 10.48 22.79
CA ARG A 136 -20.93 9.82 21.78
C ARG A 136 -20.35 8.46 21.37
N ASN A 137 -19.05 8.41 21.11
CA ASN A 137 -18.39 7.17 20.68
C ASN A 137 -18.45 6.09 21.76
N ILE A 138 -18.17 6.46 23.02
CA ILE A 138 -18.27 5.54 24.16
C ILE A 138 -19.70 5.01 24.30
N PHE A 139 -20.71 5.87 24.12
CA PHE A 139 -22.11 5.45 24.17
C PHE A 139 -22.47 4.46 23.06
N LEU A 140 -22.04 4.72 21.82
CA LEU A 140 -22.28 3.83 20.69
C LEU A 140 -21.59 2.46 20.88
N GLU A 141 -20.34 2.46 21.34
CA GLU A 141 -19.58 1.22 21.63
C GLU A 141 -20.30 0.35 22.67
N ARG A 142 -20.86 0.95 23.73
CA ARG A 142 -21.65 0.22 24.73
C ARG A 142 -22.90 -0.40 24.12
N LEU A 143 -23.61 0.32 23.26
CA LEU A 143 -24.80 -0.19 22.58
C LEU A 143 -24.47 -1.34 21.61
N GLU A 144 -23.38 -1.22 20.87
CA GLU A 144 -22.90 -2.28 19.97
C GLU A 144 -22.51 -3.53 20.74
N LEU A 145 -21.79 -3.36 21.86
CA LEU A 145 -21.41 -4.48 22.72
C LEU A 145 -22.65 -5.21 23.28
N GLU A 146 -23.66 -4.48 23.75
CA GLU A 146 -24.89 -5.08 24.26
C GLU A 146 -25.64 -5.86 23.17
N LYS A 147 -25.73 -5.28 21.97
CA LYS A 147 -26.33 -5.96 20.81
C LYS A 147 -25.57 -7.22 20.43
N GLU A 148 -24.23 -7.17 20.42
CA GLU A 148 -23.39 -8.33 20.11
C GLU A 148 -23.59 -9.44 21.15
N ARG A 149 -23.72 -9.10 22.44
CA ARG A 149 -24.04 -10.07 23.49
C ARG A 149 -25.39 -10.74 23.25
N GLN A 150 -26.41 -9.96 22.91
CA GLN A 150 -27.73 -10.50 22.62
C GLN A 150 -27.70 -11.40 21.37
N GLN A 151 -27.06 -10.95 20.30
CA GLN A 151 -26.88 -11.73 19.07
C GLN A 151 -26.19 -13.07 19.33
N LYS A 152 -25.11 -13.08 20.13
CA LYS A 152 -24.42 -14.32 20.51
C LYS A 152 -25.34 -15.29 21.26
N LEU A 153 -26.19 -14.81 22.16
CA LEU A 153 -27.16 -15.66 22.86
C LEU A 153 -28.19 -16.25 21.89
N ASP A 154 -28.70 -15.44 20.97
CA ASP A 154 -29.68 -15.88 19.97
C ASP A 154 -29.07 -16.91 19.00
N GLU A 155 -27.86 -16.65 18.51
CA GLU A 155 -27.08 -17.58 17.68
C GLU A 155 -26.80 -18.89 18.42
N GLU A 156 -26.41 -18.85 19.69
CA GLU A 156 -26.20 -20.05 20.49
C GLU A 156 -27.47 -20.89 20.66
N ILE A 157 -28.63 -20.24 20.83
CA ILE A 157 -29.94 -20.91 20.91
C ILE A 157 -30.28 -21.55 19.57
N GLU A 158 -30.12 -20.82 18.45
CA GLU A 158 -30.37 -21.33 17.10
C GLU A 158 -29.48 -22.53 16.78
N ILE A 159 -28.18 -22.43 17.08
CA ILE A 159 -27.23 -23.54 16.90
C ILE A 159 -27.64 -24.75 17.73
N LYS A 160 -28.10 -24.57 18.97
CA LYS A 160 -28.58 -25.69 19.81
C LYS A 160 -29.82 -26.35 19.20
N LEU A 161 -30.75 -25.57 18.64
CA LEU A 161 -31.95 -26.10 17.96
C LEU A 161 -31.56 -26.88 16.70
N LEU A 162 -30.73 -26.30 15.83
CA LEU A 162 -30.24 -26.97 14.62
C LEU A 162 -29.50 -28.26 14.96
N ARG A 163 -28.62 -28.24 15.98
CA ARG A 163 -27.91 -29.44 16.43
C ARG A 163 -28.87 -30.52 16.93
N LYS A 164 -29.96 -30.15 17.59
CA LYS A 164 -30.99 -31.10 18.07
C LYS A 164 -31.80 -31.69 16.92
N GLU A 165 -32.09 -30.90 15.89
CA GLU A 165 -32.85 -31.32 14.70
C GLU A 165 -32.01 -32.17 13.74
N GLN A 166 -30.77 -31.76 13.48
CA GLN A 166 -29.85 -32.41 12.53
C GLN A 166 -29.30 -33.75 13.01
N VAL A 167 -29.65 -34.21 14.23
CA VAL A 167 -29.29 -35.56 14.68
C VAL A 167 -30.01 -36.58 13.81
N PRO A 168 -29.30 -37.40 13.02
CA PRO A 168 -29.93 -38.41 12.20
C PRO A 168 -30.61 -39.43 13.11
N ARG A 169 -31.93 -39.52 13.04
CA ARG A 169 -32.70 -40.54 13.76
C ARG A 169 -32.82 -41.77 12.88
N ALA A 170 -32.45 -42.92 13.40
CA ALA A 170 -32.66 -44.18 12.71
C ALA A 170 -34.16 -44.39 12.46
N HIS A 171 -34.53 -44.69 11.22
CA HIS A 171 -35.87 -45.21 10.95
C HIS A 171 -36.03 -46.56 11.65
N PRO A 172 -37.24 -46.88 12.16
CA PRO A 172 -37.47 -48.18 12.76
C PRO A 172 -37.05 -49.26 11.76
N MET A 173 -36.42 -50.31 12.28
CA MET A 173 -36.16 -51.52 11.52
C MET A 173 -37.44 -51.89 10.76
N PRO A 174 -37.40 -52.02 9.42
CA PRO A 174 -38.53 -52.56 8.69
C PRO A 174 -38.99 -53.84 9.38
N ASP A 175 -40.31 -54.02 9.49
CA ASP A 175 -40.83 -55.21 10.16
C ASP A 175 -40.55 -56.45 9.29
N PHE A 176 -39.50 -57.18 9.65
CA PHE A 176 -39.08 -58.41 8.99
C PHE A 176 -39.89 -59.63 9.43
N SER A 177 -40.86 -59.48 10.35
CA SER A 177 -41.76 -60.58 10.73
C SER A 177 -42.61 -61.08 9.55
N LYS A 178 -42.78 -60.25 8.52
CA LYS A 178 -43.45 -60.59 7.25
C LYS A 178 -42.42 -60.60 6.12
N PRO A 179 -41.69 -61.71 5.93
CA PRO A 179 -40.79 -61.83 4.80
C PRO A 179 -41.55 -61.62 3.50
N PHE A 180 -40.94 -60.90 2.55
CA PHE A 180 -41.50 -60.78 1.22
C PHE A 180 -41.55 -62.17 0.59
N MET A 181 -42.77 -62.62 0.32
CA MET A 181 -43.04 -63.84 -0.44
C MET A 181 -43.27 -63.41 -1.88
N PRO A 182 -42.30 -63.60 -2.80
CA PRO A 182 -42.49 -63.25 -4.19
C PRO A 182 -43.70 -64.01 -4.73
N LYS A 183 -44.79 -63.29 -5.01
CA LYS A 183 -45.96 -63.88 -5.66
C LYS A 183 -45.69 -63.97 -7.15
N ARG A 184 -46.00 -65.11 -7.75
CA ARG A 184 -45.94 -65.26 -9.22
C ARG A 184 -46.88 -64.22 -9.84
N SER A 185 -46.40 -63.52 -10.86
CA SER A 185 -47.24 -62.54 -11.56
C SER A 185 -48.37 -63.27 -12.29
N VAL A 186 -49.60 -62.89 -12.01
CA VAL A 186 -50.77 -63.25 -12.84
C VAL A 186 -50.84 -62.38 -14.10
N LYS A 187 -49.96 -61.37 -14.19
CA LYS A 187 -49.81 -60.54 -15.39
C LYS A 187 -49.33 -61.43 -16.55
N PRO A 188 -49.93 -61.31 -17.74
CA PRO A 188 -49.49 -62.07 -18.91
C PRO A 188 -48.03 -61.76 -19.21
N GLN A 189 -47.32 -62.73 -19.80
CA GLN A 189 -45.95 -62.56 -20.24
C GLN A 189 -45.85 -61.28 -21.06
N THR A 190 -44.96 -60.38 -20.64
CA THR A 190 -44.78 -59.10 -21.32
C THR A 190 -44.32 -59.40 -22.74
N VAL A 191 -45.18 -59.07 -23.70
CA VAL A 191 -44.83 -59.16 -25.12
C VAL A 191 -43.79 -58.06 -25.38
N PRO A 192 -42.62 -58.38 -25.95
CA PRO A 192 -41.62 -57.38 -26.28
C PRO A 192 -42.24 -56.38 -27.25
N ARG A 193 -42.47 -55.17 -26.77
CA ARG A 193 -42.92 -54.04 -27.58
C ARG A 193 -41.70 -53.25 -27.95
N GLU A 194 -41.50 -53.02 -29.25
CA GLU A 194 -40.38 -52.22 -29.70
C GLU A 194 -40.41 -50.83 -29.02
N PRO A 195 -39.27 -50.35 -28.50
CA PRO A 195 -39.18 -49.01 -27.96
C PRO A 195 -39.62 -48.01 -29.03
N ARG A 196 -40.55 -47.12 -28.67
CA ARG A 196 -40.95 -46.00 -29.52
C ARG A 196 -39.84 -44.94 -29.49
N PHE A 197 -38.78 -45.19 -30.25
CA PHE A 197 -37.74 -44.20 -30.49
C PHE A 197 -38.39 -43.05 -31.26
N HIS A 198 -38.54 -41.92 -30.57
CA HIS A 198 -38.93 -40.69 -31.23
C HIS A 198 -37.72 -40.25 -32.06
N THR A 199 -37.78 -40.44 -33.38
CA THR A 199 -36.80 -39.86 -34.29
C THR A 199 -36.90 -38.35 -34.18
N ARG A 200 -35.94 -37.70 -33.51
CA ARG A 200 -35.87 -36.24 -33.52
C ARG A 200 -35.66 -35.80 -34.97
N PRO A 201 -36.43 -34.84 -35.51
CA PRO A 201 -36.16 -34.33 -36.85
C PRO A 201 -34.74 -33.77 -36.89
N THR A 202 -33.94 -34.29 -37.83
CA THR A 202 -32.60 -33.78 -38.10
C THR A 202 -32.74 -32.33 -38.54
N ARG A 203 -32.21 -31.37 -37.77
CA ARG A 203 -32.14 -29.99 -38.20
C ARG A 203 -31.23 -29.96 -39.44
N HIS A 204 -31.81 -29.77 -40.61
CA HIS A 204 -31.03 -29.42 -41.80
C HIS A 204 -30.35 -28.08 -41.50
N SER A 205 -29.04 -28.10 -41.30
CA SER A 205 -28.24 -26.88 -41.33
C SER A 205 -28.20 -26.41 -42.80
N PRO A 206 -28.66 -25.19 -43.13
CA PRO A 206 -28.43 -24.66 -44.45
C PRO A 206 -26.93 -24.50 -44.65
N LYS A 207 -26.38 -25.20 -45.65
CA LYS A 207 -25.01 -25.00 -46.13
C LYS A 207 -24.89 -23.53 -46.53
N THR A 208 -24.04 -22.77 -45.84
CA THR A 208 -23.55 -21.49 -46.34
C THR A 208 -22.78 -21.77 -47.63
N ARG A 209 -23.32 -21.29 -48.73
CA ARG A 209 -22.68 -21.32 -50.05
C ARG A 209 -21.74 -20.12 -50.12
N SER A 210 -20.50 -20.42 -50.53
CA SER A 210 -19.43 -19.49 -50.91
C SER A 210 -19.90 -18.37 -51.82
#